data_AF-A0A0C3QQ56-F1
#
_entry.id   AF-A0A0C3QQ56-F1
#
_cell.length_a   1.000
_cell.length_b   1.000
_cell.length_c   1.000
_cell.angle_alpha   90.00
_cell.angle_beta   90.00
_cell.angle_gamma   90.00
#
_symmetry.space_group_name_H-M   'P 1'
#
loop_
_entity.id
_entity.type
_entity.pdbx_description
1 polymer ?
#
loop_
_entity_poly.entity_id
_entity_poly.type
_entity_poly.pdbx_seq_one_letter_code
_entity_poly.pdbx_strand_id
1 'polypeptide(L)'
;IGVITQHPVNPDLAESITNAAKIAYAKREDEASLHKARNLFANKDEFLEFLEDHGFENQTVIFLASVEEYERAGDIRMEAEDYVSAIRLFRRARTVSSHHKASACLWAGLRANISFAIGYGKKPKQLSQLFRLSRDAGLSESEEEEVYLLEAVSSNDSARLKEYGIRYLSSGNNFRALLALDAWASADTIQGLPSASGVEAAEMLNMCLKLCAVTNNTTRMPNILDSQDARNLFCISSAGTAGRWRSESVAVKRHSFVHRSRTQTAGGRKRVSKAAAEIYSKDAVKSEIHKGLWTRLNKFINHVESLAQNSRAYELCIPFVTSGRCGDEAPDLCWREHAADTELTVPQFNSRFRLHILTIALLNQPRHQQSDGERADQAEKQRAWLDRLFKLCYPSTNTSGNLSDVVPSLIPEYKQAMQVVNSCLSRVFRGLHPATRPEDFISATLRTLLLRMTFDYASIISDLGRGQWLPSTGTAAERRRSSNPTEHRNLVSAALAWFAKDNSFRTKLGVYFLE
;
A
#
# COMPACT_ATOMS: atom_id res chain seq x y z
N ILE A 1 43.56 -32.58 32.18
CA ILE A 1 43.04 -33.25 33.40
C ILE A 1 44.03 -34.28 33.91
N GLY A 2 44.41 -35.31 33.13
CA GLY A 2 45.34 -36.36 33.58
C GLY A 2 46.59 -35.87 34.32
N VAL A 3 47.25 -34.83 33.78
CA VAL A 3 48.45 -34.22 34.39
C VAL A 3 48.14 -33.46 35.71
N ILE A 4 46.98 -32.81 35.81
CA ILE A 4 46.57 -32.05 37.01
C ILE A 4 46.13 -33.00 38.13
N THR A 5 45.52 -34.14 37.77
CA THR A 5 45.11 -35.17 38.75
C THR A 5 46.25 -36.05 39.23
N GLN A 6 47.37 -36.11 38.50
CA GLN A 6 48.51 -37.00 38.80
C GLN A 6 49.69 -36.27 39.47
N HIS A 7 49.65 -34.94 39.58
CA HIS A 7 50.73 -34.14 40.17
C HIS A 7 50.18 -33.11 41.16
N PRO A 8 50.90 -32.78 42.26
CA PRO A 8 50.49 -31.73 43.18
C PRO A 8 50.69 -30.36 42.52
N VAL A 9 49.65 -29.88 41.85
CA VAL A 9 49.59 -28.56 41.23
C VAL A 9 48.92 -27.58 42.20
N ASN A 10 49.39 -26.33 42.24
CA ASN A 10 48.72 -25.26 42.98
C ASN A 10 47.24 -25.16 42.55
N PRO A 11 46.27 -25.16 43.48
CA PRO A 11 44.84 -25.13 43.17
C PRO A 11 44.44 -23.95 42.26
N ASP A 12 45.01 -22.77 42.48
CA ASP A 12 44.69 -21.57 41.69
C ASP A 12 45.16 -21.72 40.23
N LEU A 13 46.33 -22.34 40.04
CA LEU A 13 46.88 -22.62 38.72
C LEU A 13 46.08 -23.73 38.01
N ALA A 14 45.66 -24.76 38.76
CA ALA A 14 44.82 -25.83 38.24
C ALA A 14 43.45 -25.29 37.78
N GLU A 15 42.84 -24.39 38.53
CA GLU A 15 41.58 -23.72 38.16
C GLU A 15 41.76 -22.85 36.91
N SER A 16 42.81 -22.02 36.87
CA SER A 16 43.13 -21.17 35.72
C SER A 16 43.34 -21.98 34.44
N ILE A 17 44.12 -23.06 34.50
CA ILE A 17 44.34 -23.97 33.35
C ILE A 17 43.03 -24.66 32.95
N THR A 18 42.20 -25.05 33.91
CA THR A 18 40.90 -25.68 33.64
C THR A 18 39.96 -24.71 32.94
N ASN A 19 39.88 -23.46 33.38
CA ASN A 19 39.06 -22.42 32.75
C ASN A 19 39.58 -22.08 31.35
N ALA A 20 40.90 -21.96 31.17
CA ALA A 20 41.49 -21.77 29.84
C ALA A 20 41.21 -22.96 28.92
N ALA A 21 41.25 -24.20 29.42
CA ALA A 21 40.92 -25.40 28.66
C ALA A 21 39.42 -25.45 28.31
N LYS A 22 38.52 -25.10 29.24
CA LYS A 22 37.07 -25.01 29.01
C LYS A 22 36.80 -24.10 27.81
N ILE A 23 37.36 -22.90 27.79
CA ILE A 23 37.23 -21.96 26.66
C ILE A 23 37.89 -22.51 25.38
N ALA A 24 39.11 -23.04 25.47
CA ALA A 24 39.87 -23.49 24.30
C ALA A 24 39.20 -24.67 23.57
N TYR A 25 38.60 -25.60 24.31
CA TYR A 25 37.84 -26.70 23.71
C TYR A 25 36.45 -26.26 23.26
N ALA A 26 35.74 -25.44 24.06
CA ALA A 26 34.42 -24.92 23.70
C ALA A 26 34.45 -24.01 22.47
N LYS A 27 35.55 -23.30 22.22
CA LYS A 27 35.70 -22.46 21.04
C LYS A 27 35.75 -23.26 19.73
N ARG A 28 36.11 -24.53 19.78
CA ARG A 28 36.17 -25.37 18.57
C ARG A 28 34.78 -25.84 18.18
N GLU A 29 34.48 -25.80 16.88
CA GLU A 29 33.18 -26.17 16.33
C GLU A 29 33.07 -27.68 16.00
N ASP A 30 33.98 -28.51 16.51
CA ASP A 30 33.96 -29.96 16.29
C ASP A 30 33.34 -30.72 17.47
N GLU A 31 32.46 -31.68 17.14
CA GLU A 31 31.75 -32.52 18.10
C GLU A 31 32.67 -33.21 19.11
N ALA A 32 33.80 -33.75 18.64
CA ALA A 32 34.76 -34.45 19.50
C ALA A 32 35.38 -33.52 20.57
N SER A 33 35.70 -32.26 20.22
CA SER A 33 36.20 -31.28 21.17
C SER A 33 35.11 -30.80 22.13
N LEU A 34 33.86 -30.69 21.70
CA LEU A 34 32.74 -30.34 22.58
C LEU A 34 32.46 -31.44 23.61
N HIS A 35 32.53 -32.71 23.23
CA HIS A 35 32.44 -33.82 24.19
C HIS A 35 33.62 -33.84 25.17
N LYS A 36 34.83 -33.46 24.74
CA LYS A 36 35.98 -33.29 25.66
C LYS A 36 35.78 -32.10 26.60
N ALA A 37 35.24 -30.99 26.09
CA ALA A 37 34.90 -29.81 26.89
C ALA A 37 33.87 -30.16 27.96
N ARG A 38 32.79 -30.88 27.59
CA ARG A 38 31.73 -31.32 28.50
C ARG A 38 32.26 -32.09 29.70
N ASN A 39 33.31 -32.90 29.53
CA ASN A 39 33.91 -33.67 30.62
C ASN A 39 34.69 -32.80 31.64
N LEU A 40 34.86 -31.50 31.38
CA LEU A 40 35.42 -30.51 32.31
C LEU A 40 34.37 -29.87 33.23
N PHE A 41 33.08 -30.21 33.07
CA PHE A 41 31.96 -29.68 33.84
C PHE A 41 31.31 -30.81 34.65
N ALA A 42 30.62 -30.46 35.74
CA ALA A 42 30.01 -31.45 36.62
C ALA A 42 28.82 -32.16 35.94
N ASN A 43 28.06 -31.42 35.14
CA ASN A 43 26.91 -31.94 34.41
C ASN A 43 26.72 -31.26 33.05
N LYS A 44 25.74 -31.76 32.30
CA LYS A 44 25.43 -31.25 30.95
C LYS A 44 24.89 -29.82 30.99
N ASP A 45 24.07 -29.49 31.97
CA ASP A 45 23.40 -28.18 32.05
C ASP A 45 24.40 -27.06 32.37
N GLU A 46 25.37 -27.31 33.27
CA GLU A 46 26.48 -26.39 33.56
C GLU A 46 27.33 -26.11 32.31
N PHE A 47 27.54 -27.12 31.45
CA PHE A 47 28.23 -26.92 30.19
C PHE A 47 27.42 -26.09 29.20
N LEU A 48 26.11 -26.30 29.10
CA LEU A 48 25.24 -25.51 28.23
C LEU A 48 25.13 -24.06 28.69
N GLU A 49 24.97 -23.83 29.99
CA GLU A 49 24.98 -22.49 30.61
C GLU A 49 26.31 -21.78 30.31
N PHE A 50 27.44 -22.49 30.45
CA PHE A 50 28.75 -21.94 30.08
C PHE A 50 28.83 -21.53 28.60
N LEU A 51 28.30 -22.35 27.67
CA LEU A 51 28.30 -22.00 26.25
C LEU A 51 27.40 -20.79 25.96
N GLU A 52 26.23 -20.71 26.58
CA GLU A 52 25.29 -19.59 26.47
C GLU A 52 25.91 -18.29 27.01
N ASP A 53 26.52 -18.31 28.20
CA ASP A 53 27.18 -17.17 28.85
C ASP A 53 28.33 -16.58 28.03
N HIS A 54 29.03 -17.42 27.26
CA HIS A 54 30.17 -17.02 26.44
C HIS A 54 29.79 -16.73 24.97
N GLY A 55 28.51 -16.82 24.61
CA GLY A 55 28.02 -16.55 23.25
C GLY A 55 28.40 -17.62 22.22
N PHE A 56 28.61 -18.87 22.65
CA PHE A 56 28.94 -20.01 21.79
C PHE A 56 27.69 -20.72 21.25
N GLU A 57 26.72 -19.96 20.73
CA GLU A 57 25.40 -20.46 20.28
C GLU A 57 25.52 -21.57 19.21
N ASN A 58 26.45 -21.42 18.27
CA ASN A 58 26.67 -22.44 17.23
C ASN A 58 27.14 -23.76 17.84
N GLN A 59 28.04 -23.72 18.82
CA GLN A 59 28.57 -24.87 19.52
C GLN A 59 27.50 -25.51 20.41
N THR A 60 26.66 -24.71 21.06
CA THR A 60 25.48 -25.19 21.80
C THR A 60 24.59 -26.02 20.88
N VAL A 61 24.30 -25.55 19.66
CA VAL A 61 23.49 -26.29 18.67
C VAL A 61 24.19 -27.58 18.23
N ILE A 62 25.49 -27.55 17.95
CA ILE A 62 26.24 -28.74 17.51
C ILE A 62 26.24 -29.81 18.61
N PHE A 63 26.51 -29.41 19.86
CA PHE A 63 26.51 -30.32 21.00
C PHE A 63 25.11 -30.87 21.31
N LEU A 64 24.06 -30.04 21.28
CA LEU A 64 22.69 -30.52 21.48
C LEU A 64 22.26 -31.51 20.38
N ALA A 65 22.67 -31.27 19.13
CA ALA A 65 22.41 -32.21 18.05
C ALA A 65 23.18 -33.54 18.20
N SER A 66 24.40 -33.53 18.75
CA SER A 66 25.17 -34.76 18.96
C SER A 66 24.62 -35.65 20.08
N VAL A 67 23.93 -35.04 21.06
CA VAL A 67 23.21 -35.76 22.12
C VAL A 67 21.72 -35.99 21.80
N GLU A 68 21.35 -35.87 20.53
CA GLU A 68 19.99 -36.11 20.00
C GLU A 68 18.88 -35.19 20.56
N GLU A 69 19.24 -34.09 21.22
CA GLU A 69 18.29 -33.06 21.67
C GLU A 69 17.97 -32.05 20.55
N TYR A 70 17.52 -32.58 19.42
CA TYR A 70 17.26 -31.82 18.21
C TYR A 70 16.19 -30.72 18.38
N GLU A 71 15.22 -30.87 19.28
CA GLU A 71 14.22 -29.83 19.53
C GLU A 71 14.84 -28.57 20.15
N ARG A 72 15.63 -28.71 21.23
CA ARG A 72 16.29 -27.57 21.88
C ARG A 72 17.30 -26.91 20.94
N ALA A 73 18.03 -27.73 20.17
CA ALA A 73 18.92 -27.24 19.11
C ALA A 73 18.16 -26.43 18.04
N GLY A 74 16.97 -26.89 17.65
CA GLY A 74 16.09 -26.22 16.70
C GLY A 74 15.54 -24.89 17.24
N ASP A 75 15.16 -24.85 18.52
CA ASP A 75 14.66 -23.63 19.17
C ASP A 75 15.73 -22.52 19.15
N ILE A 76 16.99 -22.83 19.49
CA ILE A 76 18.12 -21.88 19.42
C ILE A 76 18.32 -21.35 17.98
N ARG A 77 18.27 -22.23 16.97
CA ARG A 77 18.40 -21.81 15.55
C ARG A 77 17.24 -20.93 15.10
N MET A 78 16.03 -21.20 15.58
CA MET A 78 14.84 -20.41 15.28
C MET A 78 14.93 -19.01 15.89
N GLU A 79 15.43 -18.89 17.12
CA GLU A 79 15.69 -17.60 17.78
C GLU A 79 16.76 -16.78 17.04
N ALA A 80 17.78 -17.43 16.50
CA ALA A 80 18.80 -16.83 15.64
C ALA A 80 18.31 -16.49 14.21
N GLU A 81 17.01 -16.66 13.91
CA GLU A 81 16.39 -16.48 12.59
C GLU A 81 16.98 -17.38 11.47
N ASP A 82 17.67 -18.47 11.82
CA ASP A 82 18.12 -19.51 10.89
C ASP A 82 17.06 -20.60 10.73
N TYR A 83 15.94 -20.20 10.12
CA TYR A 83 14.74 -21.02 9.96
C TYR A 83 15.01 -22.34 9.21
N VAL A 84 15.91 -22.34 8.23
CA VAL A 84 16.16 -23.55 7.43
C VAL A 84 16.85 -24.62 8.26
N SER A 85 17.87 -24.24 9.04
CA SER A 85 18.57 -25.18 9.92
C SER A 85 17.65 -25.66 11.05
N ALA A 86 16.85 -24.76 11.63
CA ALA A 86 15.86 -25.11 12.65
C ALA A 86 14.85 -26.15 12.15
N ILE A 87 14.23 -25.95 10.98
CA ILE A 87 13.28 -26.91 10.39
C ILE A 87 13.92 -28.28 10.18
N ARG A 88 15.17 -28.32 9.72
CA ARG A 88 15.90 -29.59 9.52
C ARG A 88 16.13 -30.32 10.83
N LEU A 89 16.47 -29.59 11.91
CA LEU A 89 16.64 -30.17 13.25
C LEU A 89 15.31 -30.68 13.79
N PHE A 90 14.24 -29.89 13.72
CA PHE A 90 12.92 -30.34 14.14
C PHE A 90 12.45 -31.59 13.39
N ARG A 91 12.64 -31.67 12.07
CA ARG A 91 12.29 -32.88 11.29
C ARG A 91 13.12 -34.12 11.67
N ARG A 92 14.33 -33.96 12.23
CA ARG A 92 15.15 -35.07 12.70
C ARG A 92 14.66 -35.64 14.03
N ALA A 93 14.05 -34.82 14.90
CA ALA A 93 13.52 -35.27 16.19
C ALA A 93 12.37 -36.29 16.06
N ARG A 94 11.61 -36.26 14.94
CA ARG A 94 10.51 -37.20 14.62
C ARG A 94 9.43 -37.32 15.71
N THR A 95 9.28 -36.31 16.57
CA THR A 95 8.20 -36.22 17.56
C THR A 95 7.04 -35.40 17.00
N VAL A 96 5.81 -35.60 17.51
CA VAL A 96 4.64 -34.79 17.11
C VAL A 96 4.87 -33.30 17.40
N SER A 97 5.44 -32.98 18.57
CA SER A 97 5.86 -31.62 18.97
C SER A 97 6.80 -31.00 17.93
N SER A 98 7.84 -31.74 17.53
CA SER A 98 8.82 -31.26 16.56
C SER A 98 8.23 -31.00 15.18
N HIS A 99 7.25 -31.79 14.73
CA HIS A 99 6.55 -31.53 13.46
C HIS A 99 5.76 -30.22 13.51
N HIS A 100 5.11 -29.92 14.64
CA HIS A 100 4.41 -28.65 14.85
C HIS A 100 5.40 -27.48 14.91
N LYS A 101 6.51 -27.61 15.63
CA LYS A 101 7.59 -26.61 15.67
C LYS A 101 8.21 -26.39 14.29
N ALA A 102 8.44 -27.44 13.50
CA ALA A 102 8.95 -27.32 12.13
C ALA A 102 8.00 -26.51 11.25
N SER A 103 6.70 -26.76 11.34
CA SER A 103 5.68 -26.04 10.56
C SER A 103 5.57 -24.58 11.02
N ALA A 104 5.55 -24.33 12.32
CA ALA A 104 5.55 -22.97 12.88
C ALA A 104 6.82 -22.19 12.48
N CYS A 105 7.99 -22.85 12.50
CA CYS A 105 9.27 -22.28 12.11
C CYS A 105 9.31 -21.95 10.60
N LEU A 106 8.76 -22.83 9.76
CA LEU A 106 8.58 -22.59 8.33
C LEU A 106 7.76 -21.32 8.08
N TRP A 107 6.61 -21.20 8.76
CA TRP A 107 5.75 -20.03 8.63
C TRP A 107 6.40 -18.75 9.13
N ALA A 108 7.09 -18.81 10.28
CA ALA A 108 7.85 -17.69 10.81
C ALA A 108 8.93 -17.24 9.82
N GLY A 109 9.63 -18.18 9.19
CA GLY A 109 10.67 -17.89 8.21
C GLY A 109 10.14 -17.29 6.92
N LEU A 110 9.07 -17.84 6.36
CA LEU A 110 8.43 -17.32 5.16
C LEU A 110 7.93 -15.88 5.38
N ARG A 111 7.21 -15.64 6.49
CA ARG A 111 6.65 -14.33 6.84
C ARG A 111 7.70 -13.29 7.25
N ALA A 112 8.82 -13.70 7.84
CA ALA A 112 9.92 -12.80 8.14
C ALA A 112 10.63 -12.31 6.86
N ASN A 113 10.68 -13.15 5.82
CA ASN A 113 11.31 -12.81 4.54
C ASN A 113 10.36 -12.10 3.57
N ILE A 114 9.05 -12.36 3.68
CA ILE A 114 8.01 -11.75 2.84
C ILE A 114 6.97 -11.12 3.75
N SER A 115 6.98 -9.79 3.79
CA SER A 115 6.04 -9.00 4.57
C SER A 115 5.62 -7.76 3.78
N PHE A 116 4.72 -6.96 4.34
CA PHE A 116 4.26 -5.74 3.67
C PHE A 116 5.44 -4.83 3.27
N ALA A 117 5.48 -4.44 2.00
CA ALA A 117 6.51 -3.61 1.36
C ALA A 117 7.96 -4.15 1.45
N ILE A 118 8.16 -5.44 1.72
CA ILE A 118 9.47 -6.08 1.91
C ILE A 118 9.53 -7.40 1.15
N GLY A 119 10.67 -7.66 0.49
CA GLY A 119 10.94 -8.95 -0.16
C GLY A 119 10.34 -9.13 -1.55
N TYR A 120 9.63 -8.14 -2.09
CA TYR A 120 9.00 -8.24 -3.41
C TYR A 120 10.02 -8.47 -4.53
N GLY A 121 9.79 -9.48 -5.36
CA GLY A 121 10.70 -9.86 -6.45
C GLY A 121 12.09 -10.32 -6.02
N LYS A 122 12.35 -10.45 -4.71
CA LYS A 122 13.65 -10.88 -4.17
C LYS A 122 13.54 -12.33 -3.77
N LYS A 123 14.40 -13.17 -4.35
CA LYS A 123 14.52 -14.59 -4.00
C LYS A 123 15.85 -14.85 -3.29
N PRO A 124 15.99 -14.51 -1.99
CA PRO A 124 17.18 -14.92 -1.26
C PRO A 124 17.27 -16.45 -1.23
N LYS A 125 18.50 -16.99 -1.18
CA LYS A 125 18.74 -18.44 -1.18
C LYS A 125 17.96 -19.14 -0.06
N GLN A 126 17.86 -18.51 1.12
CA GLN A 126 17.10 -19.01 2.26
C GLN A 126 15.61 -19.19 1.91
N LEU A 127 14.98 -18.21 1.27
CA LEU A 127 13.56 -18.27 0.90
C LEU A 127 13.28 -19.37 -0.13
N SER A 128 14.17 -19.56 -1.11
CA SER A 128 14.06 -20.68 -2.06
C SER A 128 14.13 -22.05 -1.36
N GLN A 129 14.97 -22.16 -0.32
CA GLN A 129 15.04 -23.38 0.48
C GLN A 129 13.80 -23.57 1.36
N LEU A 130 13.22 -22.50 1.90
CA LEU A 130 11.96 -22.55 2.65
C LEU A 130 10.79 -23.03 1.77
N PHE A 131 10.65 -22.51 0.55
CA PHE A 131 9.62 -22.99 -0.40
C PHE A 131 9.82 -24.44 -0.81
N ARG A 132 11.07 -24.92 -0.88
CA ARG A 132 11.31 -26.35 -1.10
C ARG A 132 10.85 -27.17 0.11
N LEU A 133 11.18 -26.73 1.32
CA LEU A 133 10.78 -27.41 2.55
C LEU A 133 9.25 -27.42 2.73
N SER A 134 8.54 -26.36 2.31
CA SER A 134 7.08 -26.31 2.43
C SER A 134 6.35 -27.36 1.62
N ARG A 135 6.87 -27.73 0.44
CA ARG A 135 6.30 -28.80 -0.41
C ARG A 135 6.34 -30.18 0.27
N ASP A 136 7.30 -30.38 1.18
CA ASP A 136 7.45 -31.63 1.91
C ASP A 136 6.71 -31.64 3.27
N ALA A 137 6.05 -30.53 3.65
CA ALA A 137 5.55 -30.33 5.01
C ALA A 137 4.15 -30.91 5.28
N GLY A 138 3.44 -31.40 4.26
CA GLY A 138 2.07 -31.90 4.40
C GLY A 138 1.10 -30.82 4.91
N LEU A 139 1.07 -29.68 4.22
CA LEU A 139 0.30 -28.50 4.60
C LEU A 139 -1.20 -28.70 4.37
N SER A 140 -2.04 -27.99 5.14
CA SER A 140 -3.47 -27.90 4.83
C SER A 140 -3.72 -27.07 3.56
N GLU A 141 -4.88 -27.22 2.93
CA GLU A 141 -5.23 -26.47 1.70
C GLU A 141 -5.10 -24.95 1.88
N SER A 142 -5.59 -24.39 3.00
CA SER A 142 -5.45 -22.95 3.28
C SER A 142 -4.00 -22.53 3.49
N GLU A 143 -3.16 -23.41 4.00
CA GLU A 143 -1.73 -23.18 4.19
C GLU A 143 -1.00 -23.24 2.86
N GLU A 144 -1.30 -24.21 2.00
CA GLU A 144 -0.76 -24.29 0.65
C GLU A 144 -1.11 -23.03 -0.16
N GLU A 145 -2.35 -22.56 -0.09
CA GLU A 145 -2.76 -21.29 -0.71
C GLU A 145 -1.91 -20.10 -0.22
N GLU A 146 -1.62 -20.01 1.08
CA GLU A 146 -0.77 -18.95 1.61
C GLU A 146 0.68 -19.10 1.12
N VAL A 147 1.23 -20.32 1.04
CA VAL A 147 2.55 -20.56 0.44
C VAL A 147 2.57 -20.07 -1.01
N TYR A 148 1.53 -20.38 -1.78
CA TYR A 148 1.44 -19.98 -3.18
C TYR A 148 1.33 -18.45 -3.36
N LEU A 149 0.60 -17.76 -2.48
CA LEU A 149 0.61 -16.30 -2.43
C LEU A 149 2.02 -15.77 -2.18
N LEU A 150 2.70 -16.28 -1.15
CA LEU A 150 4.06 -15.84 -0.79
C LEU A 150 5.06 -16.13 -1.91
N GLU A 151 4.94 -17.27 -2.60
CA GLU A 151 5.75 -17.59 -3.78
C GLU A 151 5.52 -16.56 -4.89
N ALA A 152 4.25 -16.23 -5.19
CA ALA A 152 3.90 -15.20 -6.18
C ALA A 152 4.45 -13.81 -5.81
N VAL A 153 4.44 -13.43 -4.53
CA VAL A 153 5.06 -12.18 -4.04
C VAL A 153 6.57 -12.19 -4.25
N SER A 154 7.22 -13.32 -3.95
CA SER A 154 8.68 -13.47 -4.12
C SER A 154 9.12 -13.47 -5.59
N SER A 155 8.28 -13.99 -6.48
CA SER A 155 8.52 -14.01 -7.93
C SER A 155 8.02 -12.78 -8.66
N ASN A 156 7.29 -11.90 -7.97
CA ASN A 156 6.63 -10.74 -8.56
C ASN A 156 5.70 -11.12 -9.73
N ASP A 157 4.98 -12.25 -9.60
CA ASP A 157 4.05 -12.75 -10.61
C ASP A 157 2.76 -11.93 -10.58
N SER A 158 2.69 -10.90 -11.43
CA SER A 158 1.60 -9.93 -11.41
C SER A 158 0.23 -10.55 -11.69
N ALA A 159 0.16 -11.58 -12.54
CA ALA A 159 -1.10 -12.24 -12.88
C ALA A 159 -1.65 -12.98 -11.65
N ARG A 160 -0.83 -13.80 -10.99
CA ARG A 160 -1.22 -14.52 -9.77
C ARG A 160 -1.52 -13.55 -8.62
N LEU A 161 -0.75 -12.48 -8.47
CA LEU A 161 -0.99 -11.47 -7.43
C LEU A 161 -2.32 -10.74 -7.62
N LYS A 162 -2.69 -10.41 -8.88
CA LYS A 162 -4.02 -9.86 -9.21
C LYS A 162 -5.12 -10.84 -8.81
N GLU A 163 -4.97 -12.12 -9.15
CA GLU A 163 -5.94 -13.16 -8.81
C GLU A 163 -6.11 -13.33 -7.30
N TYR A 164 -5.02 -13.51 -6.55
CA TYR A 164 -5.05 -13.63 -5.09
C TYR A 164 -5.64 -12.37 -4.43
N GLY A 165 -5.29 -11.18 -4.93
CA GLY A 165 -5.86 -9.93 -4.43
C GLY A 165 -7.38 -9.89 -4.55
N ILE A 166 -7.94 -10.34 -5.68
CA ILE A 166 -9.40 -10.42 -5.88
C ILE A 166 -10.01 -11.50 -4.97
N ARG A 167 -9.42 -12.70 -4.95
CA ARG A 167 -9.91 -13.84 -4.15
C ARG A 167 -9.98 -13.49 -2.66
N TYR A 168 -8.90 -12.92 -2.11
CA TYR A 168 -8.87 -12.56 -0.69
C TYR A 168 -9.79 -11.40 -0.34
N LEU A 169 -9.99 -10.43 -1.25
CA LEU A 169 -11.02 -9.41 -1.07
C LEU A 169 -12.42 -10.00 -0.97
N SER A 170 -12.77 -10.95 -1.85
CA SER A 170 -14.06 -11.64 -1.82
C SER A 170 -14.26 -12.47 -0.55
N SER A 171 -13.19 -13.04 0.00
CA SER A 171 -13.23 -13.78 1.28
C SER A 171 -13.24 -12.90 2.53
N GLY A 172 -13.04 -11.58 2.39
CA GLY A 172 -12.92 -10.66 3.53
C GLY A 172 -11.56 -10.66 4.24
N ASN A 173 -10.56 -11.41 3.74
CA ASN A 173 -9.20 -11.40 4.30
C ASN A 173 -8.40 -10.19 3.79
N ASN A 174 -8.65 -9.05 4.40
CA ASN A 174 -8.05 -7.76 4.01
C ASN A 174 -6.52 -7.75 4.09
N PHE A 175 -5.89 -8.47 5.03
CA PHE A 175 -4.43 -8.44 5.20
C PHE A 175 -3.72 -9.19 4.07
N ARG A 176 -4.21 -10.38 3.70
CA ARG A 176 -3.69 -11.13 2.55
C ARG A 176 -3.95 -10.41 1.23
N ALA A 177 -5.15 -9.83 1.07
CA ALA A 177 -5.47 -8.98 -0.07
C ALA A 177 -4.54 -7.76 -0.17
N LEU A 178 -4.28 -7.08 0.95
CA LEU A 178 -3.36 -5.94 1.01
C LEU A 178 -1.95 -6.34 0.59
N LEU A 179 -1.43 -7.48 1.07
CA LEU A 179 -0.12 -7.99 0.66
C LEU A 179 -0.07 -8.26 -0.85
N ALA A 180 -1.06 -9.00 -1.37
CA ALA A 180 -1.11 -9.36 -2.78
C ALA A 180 -1.20 -8.13 -3.69
N LEU A 181 -2.08 -7.18 -3.37
CA LEU A 181 -2.30 -5.99 -4.18
C LEU A 181 -1.17 -4.97 -4.07
N ASP A 182 -0.53 -4.85 -2.91
CA ASP A 182 0.64 -3.98 -2.74
C ASP A 182 1.88 -4.54 -3.47
N ALA A 183 2.05 -5.87 -3.47
CA ALA A 183 3.06 -6.54 -4.27
C ALA A 183 2.78 -6.39 -5.77
N TRP A 184 1.52 -6.59 -6.21
CA TRP A 184 1.09 -6.35 -7.59
C TRP A 184 1.36 -4.91 -8.03
N ALA A 185 1.04 -3.92 -7.19
CA ALA A 185 1.28 -2.53 -7.48
C ALA A 185 2.77 -2.15 -7.53
N SER A 186 3.60 -2.94 -6.84
CA SER A 186 5.05 -2.81 -6.87
C SER A 186 5.68 -3.59 -8.03
N ALA A 187 4.93 -4.48 -8.68
CA ALA A 187 5.34 -5.08 -9.94
C ALA A 187 5.30 -4.01 -11.04
N ASP A 188 6.20 -4.10 -12.02
CA ASP A 188 6.28 -3.14 -13.14
C ASP A 188 5.02 -3.12 -14.03
N THR A 189 3.97 -3.86 -13.66
CA THR A 189 2.67 -3.89 -14.34
C THR A 189 2.04 -2.51 -14.48
N ILE A 190 2.10 -1.67 -13.44
CA ILE A 190 1.50 -0.33 -13.49
C ILE A 190 2.30 0.59 -14.42
N GLN A 191 3.60 0.34 -14.62
CA GLN A 191 4.40 1.11 -15.58
C GLN A 191 3.92 0.92 -17.03
N GLY A 192 3.16 -0.13 -17.30
CA GLY A 192 2.50 -0.35 -18.60
C GLY A 192 1.28 0.54 -18.84
N LEU A 193 0.74 1.24 -17.82
CA LEU A 193 -0.48 2.06 -17.94
C LEU A 193 -0.42 3.10 -19.08
N PRO A 194 0.70 3.78 -19.37
CA PRO A 194 0.77 4.73 -20.47
C PRO A 194 0.57 4.10 -21.87
N SER A 195 0.94 2.82 -22.01
CA SER A 195 0.89 2.07 -23.28
C SER A 195 -0.26 1.06 -23.35
N ALA A 196 -0.98 0.86 -22.25
CA ALA A 196 -2.07 -0.09 -22.15
C ALA A 196 -3.27 0.33 -23.03
N SER A 197 -3.99 -0.65 -23.56
CA SER A 197 -5.27 -0.41 -24.23
C SER A 197 -6.30 0.17 -23.24
N GLY A 198 -7.39 0.77 -23.75
CA GLY A 198 -8.42 1.34 -22.89
C GLY A 198 -9.05 0.34 -21.91
N VAL A 199 -9.20 -0.91 -22.31
CA VAL A 199 -9.75 -1.99 -21.45
C VAL A 199 -8.74 -2.38 -20.37
N GLU A 200 -7.49 -2.63 -20.75
CA GLU A 200 -6.42 -2.99 -19.81
C GLU A 200 -6.14 -1.88 -18.80
N ALA A 201 -6.09 -0.62 -19.26
CA ALA A 201 -5.92 0.55 -18.40
C ALA A 201 -7.07 0.66 -17.39
N ALA A 202 -8.32 0.41 -17.81
CA ALA A 202 -9.47 0.44 -16.91
C ALA A 202 -9.41 -0.68 -15.87
N GLU A 203 -8.96 -1.87 -16.26
CA GLU A 203 -8.72 -2.97 -15.31
C GLU A 203 -7.62 -2.65 -14.31
N MET A 204 -6.50 -2.06 -14.77
CA MET A 204 -5.41 -1.62 -13.88
C MET A 204 -5.92 -0.60 -12.86
N LEU A 205 -6.67 0.42 -13.29
CA LEU A 205 -7.25 1.42 -12.40
C LEU A 205 -8.25 0.83 -11.40
N ASN A 206 -9.06 -0.14 -11.84
CA ASN A 206 -9.97 -0.85 -10.94
C ASN A 206 -9.20 -1.64 -9.86
N MET A 207 -8.09 -2.28 -10.23
CA MET A 207 -7.20 -2.92 -9.25
C MET A 207 -6.55 -1.91 -8.30
N CYS A 208 -6.16 -0.73 -8.79
CA CYS A 208 -5.69 0.38 -7.95
C CYS A 208 -6.76 0.82 -6.93
N LEU A 209 -8.03 0.95 -7.35
CA LEU A 209 -9.14 1.28 -6.46
C LEU A 209 -9.37 0.20 -5.39
N LYS A 210 -9.25 -1.07 -5.76
CA LYS A 210 -9.30 -2.20 -4.80
C LYS A 210 -8.17 -2.13 -3.77
N LEU A 211 -6.95 -1.77 -4.19
CA LEU A 211 -5.83 -1.52 -3.28
C LEU A 211 -6.13 -0.35 -2.33
N CYS A 212 -6.70 0.74 -2.84
CA CYS A 212 -7.13 1.86 -2.00
C CYS A 212 -8.19 1.42 -0.98
N ALA A 213 -9.19 0.66 -1.41
CA ALA A 213 -10.27 0.18 -0.54
C ALA A 213 -9.73 -0.71 0.59
N VAL A 214 -8.87 -1.69 0.29
CA VAL A 214 -8.30 -2.58 1.32
C VAL A 214 -7.39 -1.83 2.28
N THR A 215 -6.62 -0.85 1.80
CA THR A 215 -5.78 0.00 2.64
C THR A 215 -6.63 0.87 3.56
N ASN A 216 -7.70 1.47 3.04
CA ASN A 216 -8.65 2.27 3.82
C ASN A 216 -9.37 1.43 4.88
N ASN A 217 -9.78 0.21 4.55
CA ASN A 217 -10.41 -0.70 5.50
C ASN A 217 -9.43 -1.06 6.62
N THR A 218 -8.19 -1.41 6.26
CA THR A 218 -7.13 -1.78 7.21
C THR A 218 -6.80 -0.64 8.17
N THR A 219 -6.65 0.60 7.65
CA THR A 219 -6.34 1.78 8.48
C THR A 219 -7.48 2.25 9.39
N ARG A 220 -8.72 1.84 9.10
CA ARG A 220 -9.90 2.14 9.93
C ARG A 220 -10.12 1.12 11.04
N MET A 221 -9.38 0.01 11.06
CA MET A 221 -9.51 -1.00 12.11
C MET A 221 -8.97 -0.46 13.45
N PRO A 222 -9.80 -0.33 14.49
CA PRO A 222 -9.37 0.22 15.77
C PRO A 222 -8.32 -0.67 16.45
N ASN A 223 -8.42 -1.98 16.28
CA ASN A 223 -7.57 -2.96 16.98
C ASN A 223 -6.74 -3.78 15.99
N ILE A 224 -6.07 -3.11 15.05
CA ILE A 224 -5.27 -3.76 14.00
C ILE A 224 -4.25 -4.77 14.58
N LEU A 225 -3.64 -4.49 15.73
CA LEU A 225 -2.62 -5.34 16.34
C LEU A 225 -3.17 -6.57 17.09
N ASP A 226 -4.48 -6.65 17.34
CA ASP A 226 -5.08 -7.81 18.00
C ASP A 226 -5.17 -8.99 17.01
N SER A 227 -5.34 -8.69 15.71
CA SER A 227 -5.30 -9.68 14.65
C SER A 227 -3.90 -10.28 14.50
N GLN A 228 -3.83 -11.62 14.51
CA GLN A 228 -2.59 -12.33 14.24
C GLN A 228 -2.11 -12.09 12.80
N ASP A 229 -3.02 -12.01 11.83
CA ASP A 229 -2.68 -11.77 10.42
C ASP A 229 -2.04 -10.40 10.22
N ALA A 230 -2.53 -9.38 10.93
CA ALA A 230 -1.93 -8.06 10.90
C ALA A 230 -0.52 -8.06 11.50
N ARG A 231 -0.36 -8.70 12.67
CA ARG A 231 0.94 -8.84 13.33
C ARG A 231 1.94 -9.55 12.43
N ASN A 232 1.52 -10.62 11.77
CA ASN A 232 2.32 -11.33 10.78
C ASN A 232 2.69 -10.45 9.59
N LEU A 233 1.71 -9.76 8.98
CA LEU A 233 1.91 -8.91 7.80
C LEU A 233 2.93 -7.79 8.04
N PHE A 234 2.96 -7.24 9.26
CA PHE A 234 3.86 -6.14 9.64
C PHE A 234 5.09 -6.59 10.42
N CYS A 235 5.36 -7.90 10.54
CA CYS A 235 6.47 -8.47 11.31
C CYS A 235 6.53 -7.99 12.77
N ILE A 236 5.40 -8.07 13.45
CA ILE A 236 5.21 -7.69 14.85
C ILE A 236 4.99 -8.95 15.68
N SER A 237 5.72 -9.08 16.78
CA SER A 237 5.56 -10.15 17.75
C SER A 237 5.07 -9.59 19.08
N SER A 238 4.32 -10.39 19.84
CA SER A 238 4.02 -10.04 21.22
C SER A 238 5.34 -9.97 22.00
N ALA A 239 5.56 -8.90 22.77
CA ALA A 239 6.67 -8.90 23.71
C ALA A 239 6.40 -10.04 24.70
N GLY A 240 7.31 -11.01 24.78
CA GLY A 240 7.12 -12.20 25.62
C GLY A 240 6.83 -11.82 27.08
N THR A 241 6.15 -12.71 27.79
CA THR A 241 5.80 -12.59 29.22
C THR A 241 7.01 -12.59 30.17
N ALA A 242 8.23 -12.60 29.64
CA ALA A 242 9.48 -12.63 30.38
C ALA A 242 9.76 -11.26 31.03
N GLY A 243 9.13 -11.05 32.19
CA GLY A 243 9.43 -9.99 33.13
C GLY A 243 8.57 -8.75 32.95
N ARG A 244 7.61 -8.52 33.87
CA ARG A 244 6.99 -7.24 34.31
C ARG A 244 6.69 -6.08 33.31
N TRP A 245 6.87 -6.25 32.01
CA TRP A 245 6.57 -5.25 30.99
C TRP A 245 5.08 -5.31 30.67
N ARG A 246 4.44 -4.14 30.67
CA ARG A 246 2.99 -3.97 30.55
C ARG A 246 2.46 -4.67 29.29
N SER A 247 1.24 -5.20 29.38
CA SER A 247 0.41 -5.81 28.29
C SER A 247 0.21 -4.94 27.03
N GLU A 248 0.83 -3.76 27.00
CA GLU A 248 0.73 -2.71 25.99
C GLU A 248 1.97 -2.59 25.11
N SER A 249 2.97 -3.47 25.28
CA SER A 249 4.19 -3.46 24.47
C SER A 249 4.22 -4.57 23.41
N VAL A 250 4.89 -4.30 22.29
CA VAL A 250 5.08 -5.23 21.17
C VAL A 250 6.51 -5.15 20.66
N ALA A 251 7.04 -6.26 20.19
CA ALA A 251 8.34 -6.33 19.54
C ALA A 251 8.18 -6.15 18.02
N VAL A 252 8.93 -5.22 17.44
CA VAL A 252 8.93 -4.92 16.02
C VAL A 252 10.27 -5.34 15.44
N LYS A 253 10.26 -6.21 14.41
CA LYS A 253 11.49 -6.65 13.75
C LYS A 253 12.14 -5.49 13.00
N ARG A 254 13.47 -5.42 12.98
CA ARG A 254 14.20 -4.31 12.34
C ARG A 254 14.00 -4.18 10.84
N HIS A 255 13.87 -5.30 10.14
CA HIS A 255 13.64 -5.28 8.70
C HIS A 255 12.20 -4.92 8.35
N SER A 256 11.28 -4.80 9.34
CA SER A 256 9.87 -4.54 9.11
C SER A 256 9.59 -3.14 8.53
N PHE A 257 8.43 -3.03 7.89
CA PHE A 257 7.93 -1.78 7.33
C PHE A 257 7.80 -0.70 8.40
N VAL A 258 7.30 -1.07 9.58
CA VAL A 258 7.06 -0.16 10.71
C VAL A 258 8.38 0.43 11.21
N HIS A 259 9.41 -0.40 11.39
CA HIS A 259 10.72 0.07 11.83
C HIS A 259 11.36 1.02 10.79
N ARG A 260 11.22 0.70 9.49
CA ARG A 260 11.73 1.55 8.40
C ARG A 260 11.03 2.91 8.33
N SER A 261 9.71 2.94 8.47
CA SER A 261 8.92 4.19 8.46
C SER A 261 9.34 5.12 9.61
N ARG A 262 9.55 4.56 10.80
CA ARG A 262 9.97 5.31 11.99
C ARG A 262 11.40 5.84 11.90
N THR A 263 12.33 5.05 11.35
CA THR A 263 13.73 5.47 11.21
C THR A 263 13.92 6.55 10.16
N GLN A 264 13.14 6.52 9.07
CA GLN A 264 13.16 7.57 8.05
C GLN A 264 12.63 8.92 8.57
N THR A 265 11.58 8.89 9.39
CA THR A 265 10.97 10.11 9.93
C THR A 265 11.80 10.76 11.04
N ALA A 266 12.61 9.98 11.75
CA ALA A 266 13.36 10.48 12.91
C ALA A 266 14.60 11.32 12.57
N GLY A 267 15.03 11.41 11.30
CA GLY A 267 16.05 12.35 10.78
C GLY A 267 17.45 12.36 11.45
N GLY A 268 17.63 11.65 12.55
CA GLY A 268 18.80 11.73 13.42
C GLY A 268 19.61 10.45 13.39
N ARG A 269 20.94 10.61 13.33
CA ARG A 269 21.95 9.56 13.54
C ARG A 269 21.71 8.88 14.90
N LYS A 270 20.82 7.89 14.97
CA LYS A 270 20.65 7.06 16.16
C LYS A 270 21.65 5.92 16.14
N ARG A 271 22.22 5.63 17.32
CA ARG A 271 23.04 4.45 17.59
C ARG A 271 22.30 3.21 17.07
N VAL A 272 22.91 2.51 16.13
CA VAL A 272 22.45 1.21 15.66
C VAL A 272 22.61 0.23 16.82
N SER A 273 21.51 -0.04 17.52
CA SER A 273 21.47 -1.18 18.45
C SER A 273 21.78 -2.46 17.66
N LYS A 274 22.28 -3.52 18.31
CA LYS A 274 22.53 -4.83 17.66
C LYS A 274 21.36 -5.82 17.77
N ALA A 275 20.38 -5.60 18.66
CA ALA A 275 19.23 -6.50 18.88
C ALA A 275 18.31 -6.76 17.66
N ALA A 276 17.94 -8.00 17.34
CA ALA A 276 17.12 -8.32 16.15
C ALA A 276 15.73 -7.65 16.11
N ALA A 277 15.15 -7.34 17.28
CA ALA A 277 13.89 -6.65 17.43
C ALA A 277 13.97 -5.51 18.45
N GLU A 278 13.09 -4.53 18.32
CA GLU A 278 12.96 -3.41 19.25
C GLU A 278 11.55 -3.37 19.84
N ILE A 279 11.46 -3.04 21.13
CA ILE A 279 10.20 -3.02 21.88
C ILE A 279 9.59 -1.62 21.83
N TYR A 280 8.30 -1.55 21.48
CA TYR A 280 7.54 -0.31 21.36
C TYR A 280 6.17 -0.43 22.02
N SER A 281 5.52 0.68 22.34
CA SER A 281 4.12 0.67 22.75
C SER A 281 3.20 0.36 21.57
N LYS A 282 2.11 -0.37 21.82
CA LYS A 282 1.09 -0.73 20.81
C LYS A 282 0.56 0.50 20.08
N ASP A 283 0.27 1.58 20.79
CA ASP A 283 -0.26 2.82 20.19
C ASP A 283 0.74 3.49 19.26
N ALA A 284 2.02 3.52 19.62
CA ALA A 284 3.07 4.07 18.77
C ALA A 284 3.21 3.25 17.48
N VAL A 285 3.17 1.92 17.58
CA VAL A 285 3.24 1.02 16.42
C VAL A 285 2.00 1.15 15.53
N LYS A 286 0.81 1.19 16.12
CA LYS A 286 -0.45 1.40 15.39
C LYS A 286 -0.45 2.73 14.64
N SER A 287 -0.05 3.82 15.30
CA SER A 287 0.08 5.14 14.68
C SER A 287 1.06 5.12 13.50
N GLU A 288 2.19 4.43 13.66
CA GLU A 288 3.19 4.30 12.60
C GLU A 288 2.70 3.45 11.42
N ILE A 289 1.98 2.36 11.67
CA ILE A 289 1.33 1.56 10.61
C ILE A 289 0.36 2.43 9.82
N HIS A 290 -0.53 3.15 10.51
CA HIS A 290 -1.51 4.02 9.85
C HIS A 290 -0.81 5.09 9.00
N LYS A 291 0.12 5.84 9.59
CA LYS A 291 0.88 6.89 8.90
C LYS A 291 1.63 6.32 7.69
N GLY A 292 2.29 5.19 7.85
CA GLY A 292 3.05 4.51 6.80
C GLY A 292 2.16 4.06 5.65
N LEU A 293 1.04 3.38 5.94
CA LEU A 293 0.07 2.94 4.94
C LEU A 293 -0.48 4.12 4.15
N TRP A 294 -0.86 5.20 4.83
CA TRP A 294 -1.37 6.40 4.16
C TRP A 294 -0.34 7.11 3.30
N THR A 295 0.89 7.26 3.80
CA THR A 295 1.98 7.90 3.04
C THR A 295 2.30 7.09 1.79
N ARG A 296 2.34 5.76 1.91
CA ARG A 296 2.54 4.86 0.77
C ARG A 296 1.38 4.95 -0.23
N LEU A 297 0.14 4.96 0.26
CA LEU A 297 -1.05 5.11 -0.58
C LEU A 297 -1.07 6.44 -1.33
N ASN A 298 -0.72 7.55 -0.68
CA ASN A 298 -0.65 8.86 -1.31
C ASN A 298 0.40 8.90 -2.43
N LYS A 299 1.60 8.36 -2.17
CA LYS A 299 2.66 8.21 -3.18
C LYS A 299 2.18 7.36 -4.36
N PHE A 300 1.52 6.25 -4.06
CA PHE A 300 0.95 5.36 -5.07
C PHE A 300 -0.09 6.06 -5.95
N ILE A 301 -1.08 6.74 -5.36
CA ILE A 301 -2.12 7.46 -6.12
C ILE A 301 -1.49 8.55 -6.99
N ASN A 302 -0.51 9.30 -6.47
CA ASN A 302 0.18 10.32 -7.26
C ASN A 302 0.98 9.71 -8.41
N HIS A 303 1.61 8.56 -8.20
CA HIS A 303 2.33 7.82 -9.25
C HIS A 303 1.38 7.34 -10.35
N VAL A 304 0.29 6.65 -9.98
CA VAL A 304 -0.73 6.19 -10.94
C VAL A 304 -1.34 7.36 -11.70
N GLU A 305 -1.61 8.48 -11.03
CA GLU A 305 -2.15 9.66 -11.69
C GLU A 305 -1.18 10.27 -12.70
N SER A 306 0.12 10.36 -12.37
CA SER A 306 1.13 10.82 -13.31
C SER A 306 1.24 9.90 -14.54
N LEU A 307 1.14 8.58 -14.35
CA LEU A 307 1.10 7.63 -15.46
C LEU A 307 -0.18 7.77 -16.30
N ALA A 308 -1.33 7.95 -15.66
CA ALA A 308 -2.61 8.15 -16.32
C ALA A 308 -2.65 9.47 -17.12
N GLN A 309 -1.97 10.52 -16.64
CA GLN A 309 -1.87 11.78 -17.38
C GLN A 309 -1.26 11.59 -18.77
N ASN A 310 -0.27 10.69 -18.86
CA ASN A 310 0.51 10.39 -20.07
C ASN A 310 0.00 9.17 -20.84
N SER A 311 -1.16 8.62 -20.48
CA SER A 311 -1.68 7.42 -21.11
C SER A 311 -2.47 7.73 -22.38
N ARG A 312 -2.12 7.03 -23.46
CA ARG A 312 -2.75 7.17 -24.79
C ARG A 312 -4.26 6.91 -24.74
N ALA A 313 -4.68 6.00 -23.85
CA ALA A 313 -6.06 5.57 -23.74
C ALA A 313 -7.05 6.67 -23.30
N TYR A 314 -6.57 7.81 -22.78
CA TYR A 314 -7.44 8.90 -22.34
C TYR A 314 -7.79 9.91 -23.42
N GLU A 315 -6.90 10.16 -24.37
CA GLU A 315 -7.06 11.27 -25.32
C GLU A 315 -6.88 10.81 -26.75
N LEU A 316 -7.88 11.10 -27.57
CA LEU A 316 -7.79 11.00 -29.02
C LEU A 316 -6.95 12.15 -29.59
N CYS A 317 -6.18 11.86 -30.62
CA CYS A 317 -5.56 12.88 -31.44
C CYS A 317 -6.62 13.55 -32.33
N ILE A 318 -7.20 14.66 -31.87
CA ILE A 318 -8.23 15.41 -32.61
C ILE A 318 -7.80 15.78 -34.05
N PRO A 319 -6.56 16.25 -34.30
CA PRO A 319 -6.10 16.49 -35.68
C PRO A 319 -6.18 15.23 -36.56
N PHE A 320 -5.79 14.08 -36.04
CA PHE A 320 -5.84 12.81 -36.77
C PHE A 320 -7.28 12.37 -37.01
N VAL A 321 -8.14 12.43 -35.99
CA VAL A 321 -9.56 12.06 -36.13
C VAL A 321 -10.31 12.96 -37.10
N THR A 322 -9.93 14.23 -37.22
CA THR A 322 -10.62 15.18 -38.11
C THR A 322 -10.04 15.23 -39.52
N SER A 323 -8.73 15.02 -39.69
CA SER A 323 -8.03 15.21 -40.97
C SER A 323 -7.33 13.97 -41.52
N GLY A 324 -7.29 12.87 -40.74
CA GLY A 324 -6.48 11.68 -41.04
C GLY A 324 -4.98 11.90 -40.89
N ARG A 325 -4.54 13.07 -40.38
CA ARG A 325 -3.12 13.44 -40.25
C ARG A 325 -2.81 13.98 -38.86
N CYS A 326 -1.66 13.58 -38.31
CA CYS A 326 -1.08 14.17 -37.10
C CYS A 326 0.12 15.03 -37.49
N GLY A 327 0.35 16.13 -36.75
CA GLY A 327 1.51 17.00 -36.98
C GLY A 327 2.83 16.41 -36.49
N ASP A 328 2.79 15.36 -35.68
CA ASP A 328 3.98 14.63 -35.23
C ASP A 328 4.52 13.76 -36.38
N GLU A 329 5.83 13.82 -36.64
CA GLU A 329 6.49 13.22 -37.81
C GLU A 329 6.31 11.70 -37.93
N ALA A 330 6.03 11.02 -36.81
CA ALA A 330 5.67 9.60 -36.80
C ALA A 330 4.44 9.35 -35.91
N PRO A 331 3.49 8.49 -36.34
CA PRO A 331 2.31 8.12 -35.56
C PRO A 331 2.65 7.61 -34.15
N ASP A 332 3.81 6.97 -34.00
CA ASP A 332 4.28 6.39 -32.74
C ASP A 332 4.85 7.42 -31.76
N LEU A 333 5.13 8.65 -32.20
CA LEU A 333 5.62 9.73 -31.35
C LEU A 333 4.48 10.53 -30.69
N CYS A 334 3.27 10.46 -31.25
CA CYS A 334 2.13 11.10 -30.62
C CYS A 334 1.76 10.36 -29.33
N TRP A 335 1.62 11.10 -28.24
CA TRP A 335 1.19 10.55 -26.95
C TRP A 335 -0.33 10.34 -26.87
N ARG A 336 -1.07 10.72 -27.91
CA ARG A 336 -2.53 10.54 -28.03
C ARG A 336 -2.85 9.35 -28.92
N GLU A 337 -4.03 8.78 -28.73
CA GLU A 337 -4.53 7.66 -29.53
C GLU A 337 -4.92 8.11 -30.94
N HIS A 338 -4.35 7.44 -31.95
CA HIS A 338 -4.74 7.55 -33.36
C HIS A 338 -5.76 6.47 -33.70
N ALA A 339 -7.02 6.69 -33.33
CA ALA A 339 -8.10 5.75 -33.67
C ALA A 339 -8.61 5.99 -35.10
N ALA A 340 -8.82 4.92 -35.86
CA ALA A 340 -9.46 5.00 -37.16
C ALA A 340 -10.98 5.24 -37.02
N ASP A 341 -11.65 5.76 -38.06
CA ASP A 341 -13.10 6.03 -38.02
C ASP A 341 -13.92 4.78 -37.68
N THR A 342 -13.48 3.59 -38.12
CA THR A 342 -14.13 2.31 -37.80
C THR A 342 -14.02 1.92 -36.33
N GLU A 343 -13.04 2.47 -35.62
CA GLU A 343 -12.79 2.20 -34.21
C GLU A 343 -13.64 3.11 -33.31
N LEU A 344 -14.01 4.31 -33.78
CA LEU A 344 -14.82 5.32 -33.07
C LEU A 344 -16.26 4.85 -32.81
N THR A 345 -16.39 3.87 -31.93
CA THR A 345 -17.62 3.17 -31.59
C THR A 345 -18.07 3.53 -30.17
N VAL A 346 -19.37 3.39 -29.90
CA VAL A 346 -19.96 3.62 -28.57
C VAL A 346 -19.23 2.84 -27.46
N PRO A 347 -18.85 1.56 -27.63
CA PRO A 347 -18.05 0.84 -26.63
C PRO A 347 -16.67 1.48 -26.35
N GLN A 348 -15.96 1.95 -27.38
CA GLN A 348 -14.67 2.63 -27.17
C GLN A 348 -14.84 3.96 -26.43
N PHE A 349 -15.84 4.76 -26.80
CA PHE A 349 -16.18 5.99 -26.08
C PHE A 349 -16.47 5.70 -24.59
N ASN A 350 -17.29 4.69 -24.29
CA ASN A 350 -17.59 4.29 -22.91
C ASN A 350 -16.36 3.75 -22.17
N SER A 351 -15.43 3.09 -22.87
CA SER A 351 -14.15 2.69 -22.30
C SER A 351 -13.33 3.91 -21.85
N ARG A 352 -13.22 4.95 -22.69
CA ARG A 352 -12.52 6.20 -22.29
C ARG A 352 -13.24 6.92 -21.16
N PHE A 353 -14.57 7.01 -21.23
CA PHE A 353 -15.38 7.60 -20.16
C PHE A 353 -15.15 6.86 -18.82
N ARG A 354 -15.13 5.53 -18.85
CA ARG A 354 -14.80 4.68 -17.71
C ARG A 354 -13.44 5.02 -17.12
N LEU A 355 -12.40 5.22 -17.95
CA LEU A 355 -11.07 5.62 -17.46
C LEU A 355 -11.10 6.92 -16.66
N HIS A 356 -11.80 7.95 -17.17
CA HIS A 356 -11.89 9.24 -16.47
C HIS A 356 -12.59 9.13 -15.12
N ILE A 357 -13.74 8.44 -15.05
CA ILE A 357 -14.49 8.34 -13.78
C ILE A 357 -13.72 7.48 -12.76
N LEU A 358 -12.98 6.46 -13.20
CA LEU A 358 -12.13 5.65 -12.32
C LEU A 358 -10.94 6.47 -11.77
N THR A 359 -10.31 7.31 -12.59
CA THR A 359 -9.23 8.19 -12.12
C THR A 359 -9.72 9.24 -11.15
N ILE A 360 -10.88 9.85 -11.41
CA ILE A 360 -11.50 10.78 -10.47
C ILE A 360 -11.82 10.05 -9.16
N ALA A 361 -12.34 8.82 -9.23
CA ALA A 361 -12.60 8.01 -8.04
C ALA A 361 -11.33 7.67 -7.26
N LEU A 362 -10.21 7.43 -7.96
CA LEU A 362 -8.91 7.16 -7.36
C LEU A 362 -8.34 8.41 -6.66
N LEU A 363 -8.47 9.57 -7.30
CA LEU A 363 -8.07 10.85 -6.71
C LEU A 363 -8.95 11.32 -5.56
N ASN A 364 -10.15 10.76 -5.42
CA ASN A 364 -11.07 11.09 -4.35
C ASN A 364 -10.94 10.17 -3.12
N GLN A 365 -9.99 9.23 -3.13
CA GLN A 365 -9.75 8.40 -1.97
C GLN A 365 -9.35 9.27 -0.76
N PRO A 366 -9.83 8.94 0.46
CA PRO A 366 -9.43 9.65 1.66
C PRO A 366 -7.91 9.67 1.77
N ARG A 367 -7.35 10.75 2.32
CA ARG A 367 -5.91 10.91 2.54
C ARG A 367 -5.67 11.32 3.99
N HIS A 368 -4.59 10.83 4.59
CA HIS A 368 -4.22 11.21 5.95
C HIS A 368 -3.65 12.63 5.99
N GLN A 369 -4.09 13.40 7.00
CA GLN A 369 -3.56 14.70 7.45
C GLN A 369 -2.77 15.45 6.37
N GLN A 370 -3.49 15.96 5.38
CA GLN A 370 -2.89 16.79 4.35
C GLN A 370 -2.60 18.18 4.90
N SER A 371 -1.39 18.68 4.61
CA SER A 371 -1.12 20.10 4.69
C SER A 371 -2.06 20.86 3.75
N ASP A 372 -2.27 22.16 3.98
CA ASP A 372 -3.14 22.96 3.11
C ASP A 372 -2.64 22.97 1.66
N GLY A 373 -1.31 22.88 1.45
CA GLY A 373 -0.70 22.71 0.13
C GLY A 373 -1.12 21.41 -0.55
N GLU A 374 -1.02 20.26 0.14
CA GLU A 374 -1.42 18.97 -0.44
C GLU A 374 -2.92 18.89 -0.76
N ARG A 375 -3.77 19.62 -0.02
CA ARG A 375 -5.19 19.75 -0.32
C ARG A 375 -5.42 20.59 -1.57
N ALA A 376 -4.69 21.71 -1.71
CA ALA A 376 -4.75 22.56 -2.88
C ALA A 376 -4.30 21.80 -4.15
N ASP A 377 -3.19 21.07 -4.06
CA ASP A 377 -2.67 20.23 -5.15
C ASP A 377 -3.70 19.15 -5.55
N GLN A 378 -4.33 18.50 -4.59
CA GLN A 378 -5.38 17.51 -4.88
C GLN A 378 -6.60 18.14 -5.55
N ALA A 379 -7.02 19.33 -5.10
CA ALA A 379 -8.13 20.05 -5.72
C ALA A 379 -7.79 20.46 -7.15
N GLU A 380 -6.55 20.86 -7.42
CA GLU A 380 -6.07 21.16 -8.78
C GLU A 380 -6.08 19.92 -9.67
N LYS A 381 -5.55 18.79 -9.20
CA LYS A 381 -5.63 17.51 -9.94
C LYS A 381 -7.08 17.12 -10.24
N GLN A 382 -7.97 17.22 -9.26
CA GLN A 382 -9.40 16.95 -9.45
C GLN A 382 -10.03 17.87 -10.50
N ARG A 383 -9.71 19.17 -10.49
CA ARG A 383 -10.15 20.12 -11.52
C ARG A 383 -9.63 19.73 -12.91
N ALA A 384 -8.34 19.40 -13.03
CA ALA A 384 -7.74 19.00 -14.30
C ALA A 384 -8.42 17.75 -14.90
N TRP A 385 -8.72 16.75 -14.06
CA TRP A 385 -9.40 15.54 -14.52
C TRP A 385 -10.88 15.78 -14.87
N LEU A 386 -11.57 16.68 -14.17
CA LEU A 386 -12.92 17.10 -14.55
C LEU A 386 -12.95 17.90 -15.85
N ASP A 387 -11.93 18.71 -16.11
CA ASP A 387 -11.77 19.42 -17.38
C ASP A 387 -11.58 18.44 -18.55
N ARG A 388 -10.76 17.40 -18.36
CA ARG A 388 -10.61 16.31 -19.34
C ARG A 388 -11.92 15.55 -19.56
N LEU A 389 -12.64 15.23 -18.49
CA LEU A 389 -13.96 14.61 -18.60
C LEU A 389 -14.96 15.51 -19.35
N PHE A 390 -14.94 16.82 -19.10
CA PHE A 390 -15.75 17.78 -19.83
C PHE A 390 -15.43 17.75 -21.33
N LYS A 391 -14.15 17.81 -21.71
CA LYS A 391 -13.72 17.74 -23.12
C LYS A 391 -14.14 16.44 -23.80
N LEU A 392 -14.13 15.32 -23.09
CA LEU A 392 -14.64 14.05 -23.60
C LEU A 392 -16.16 14.08 -23.82
N CYS A 393 -16.92 14.67 -22.89
CA CYS A 393 -18.38 14.71 -22.95
C CYS A 393 -18.91 15.72 -23.97
N TYR A 394 -18.15 16.80 -24.21
CA TYR A 394 -18.50 17.91 -25.10
C TYR A 394 -17.35 18.16 -26.10
N PRO A 395 -17.06 17.20 -26.99
CA PRO A 395 -16.00 17.36 -27.97
C PRO A 395 -16.35 18.43 -29.00
N SER A 396 -15.33 18.93 -29.71
CA SER A 396 -15.52 19.83 -30.86
C SER A 396 -16.21 19.15 -32.06
N THR A 397 -16.12 17.81 -32.13
CA THR A 397 -16.70 17.00 -33.20
C THR A 397 -17.43 15.80 -32.61
N ASN A 398 -18.64 15.52 -33.07
CA ASN A 398 -19.45 14.41 -32.55
C ASN A 398 -18.97 13.02 -33.01
N THR A 399 -18.01 12.94 -33.94
CA THR A 399 -17.50 11.68 -34.51
C THR A 399 -16.84 10.78 -33.47
N SER A 400 -16.25 11.35 -32.41
CA SER A 400 -15.59 10.59 -31.34
C SER A 400 -16.53 10.09 -30.24
N GLY A 401 -17.85 10.32 -30.40
CA GLY A 401 -18.84 10.12 -29.35
C GLY A 401 -18.95 11.34 -28.42
N ASN A 402 -20.09 11.48 -27.76
CA ASN A 402 -20.41 12.57 -26.85
C ASN A 402 -21.20 12.04 -25.63
N LEU A 403 -21.60 12.94 -24.74
CA LEU A 403 -22.32 12.58 -23.51
C LEU A 403 -23.58 11.72 -23.70
N SER A 404 -24.30 11.87 -24.82
CA SER A 404 -25.48 11.04 -25.12
C SER A 404 -25.13 9.58 -25.45
N ASP A 405 -23.86 9.31 -25.78
CA ASP A 405 -23.34 7.96 -26.05
C ASP A 405 -22.89 7.25 -24.77
N VAL A 406 -23.01 7.86 -23.59
CA VAL A 406 -22.73 7.19 -22.32
C VAL A 406 -23.79 6.12 -22.06
N VAL A 407 -23.39 4.86 -22.03
CA VAL A 407 -24.23 3.70 -21.78
C VAL A 407 -23.80 3.04 -20.47
N PRO A 408 -24.49 3.32 -19.34
CA PRO A 408 -24.10 2.83 -18.02
C PRO A 408 -23.91 1.32 -17.93
N SER A 409 -24.64 0.52 -18.71
CA SER A 409 -24.53 -0.95 -18.71
C SER A 409 -23.19 -1.46 -19.29
N LEU A 410 -22.46 -0.65 -20.05
CA LEU A 410 -21.13 -0.97 -20.56
C LEU A 410 -20.01 -0.68 -19.54
N ILE A 411 -20.36 -0.07 -18.40
CA ILE A 411 -19.40 0.39 -17.40
C ILE A 411 -19.75 -0.27 -16.05
N PRO A 412 -19.09 -1.37 -15.68
CA PRO A 412 -19.43 -2.13 -14.47
C PRO A 412 -19.42 -1.27 -13.19
N GLU A 413 -18.48 -0.32 -13.09
CA GLU A 413 -18.31 0.54 -11.91
C GLU A 413 -19.17 1.80 -11.93
N TYR A 414 -20.00 2.03 -12.97
CA TYR A 414 -20.64 3.31 -13.24
C TYR A 414 -21.35 3.90 -12.02
N LYS A 415 -22.22 3.10 -11.38
CA LYS A 415 -23.03 3.56 -10.24
C LYS A 415 -22.16 4.05 -9.08
N GLN A 416 -21.11 3.30 -8.74
CA GLN A 416 -20.25 3.62 -7.60
C GLN A 416 -19.28 4.76 -7.94
N ALA A 417 -18.67 4.73 -9.12
CA ALA A 417 -17.74 5.77 -9.56
C ALA A 417 -18.45 7.12 -9.74
N MET A 418 -19.66 7.14 -10.29
CA MET A 418 -20.41 8.39 -10.51
C MET A 418 -20.84 9.08 -9.21
N GLN A 419 -21.15 8.33 -8.14
CA GLN A 419 -21.38 8.93 -6.82
C GLN A 419 -20.15 9.72 -6.34
N VAL A 420 -18.96 9.19 -6.61
CA VAL A 420 -17.70 9.84 -6.28
C VAL A 420 -17.44 11.05 -7.19
N VAL A 421 -17.69 10.92 -8.49
CA VAL A 421 -17.58 12.03 -9.46
C VAL A 421 -18.54 13.17 -9.08
N ASN A 422 -19.79 12.89 -8.73
CA ASN A 422 -20.76 13.90 -8.30
C ASN A 422 -20.33 14.59 -6.98
N SER A 423 -19.78 13.83 -6.05
CA SER A 423 -19.21 14.38 -4.82
C SER A 423 -17.99 15.27 -5.11
N CYS A 424 -17.15 14.88 -6.06
CA CYS A 424 -16.00 15.65 -6.52
C CYS A 424 -16.43 16.94 -7.22
N LEU A 425 -17.36 16.87 -8.17
CA LEU A 425 -17.99 18.01 -8.83
C LEU A 425 -18.55 19.00 -7.81
N SER A 426 -19.28 18.52 -6.79
CA SER A 426 -19.81 19.37 -5.71
C SER A 426 -18.71 20.13 -4.98
N ARG A 427 -17.64 19.44 -4.62
CA ARG A 427 -16.53 20.04 -3.89
C ARG A 427 -15.79 21.06 -4.75
N VAL A 428 -15.49 20.71 -6.00
CA VAL A 428 -14.80 21.59 -6.93
C VAL A 428 -15.64 22.83 -7.19
N PHE A 429 -16.93 22.66 -7.50
CA PHE A 429 -17.86 23.75 -7.77
C PHE A 429 -17.96 24.73 -6.60
N ARG A 430 -18.11 24.22 -5.37
CA ARG A 430 -18.15 25.06 -4.16
C ARG A 430 -16.81 25.72 -3.82
N GLY A 431 -15.71 25.13 -4.29
CA GLY A 431 -14.36 25.65 -4.11
C GLY A 431 -13.91 26.62 -5.21
N LEU A 432 -14.74 26.91 -6.22
CA LEU A 432 -14.46 27.95 -7.19
C LEU A 432 -14.66 29.33 -6.55
N HIS A 433 -13.64 30.17 -6.62
CA HIS A 433 -13.69 31.52 -6.08
C HIS A 433 -13.09 32.52 -7.09
N PRO A 434 -13.81 33.60 -7.46
CA PRO A 434 -13.32 34.60 -8.42
C PRO A 434 -11.95 35.20 -8.09
N ALA A 435 -11.61 35.32 -6.80
CA ALA A 435 -10.36 35.92 -6.33
C ALA A 435 -9.14 35.01 -6.49
N THR A 436 -9.34 33.70 -6.70
CA THR A 436 -8.22 32.74 -6.77
C THR A 436 -7.64 32.60 -8.18
N ARG A 437 -8.50 32.58 -9.21
CA ARG A 437 -8.16 32.48 -10.65
C ARG A 437 -9.25 33.15 -11.47
N PRO A 438 -9.28 34.50 -11.56
CA PRO A 438 -10.36 35.23 -12.24
C PRO A 438 -10.48 34.85 -13.72
N GLU A 439 -9.35 34.61 -14.40
CA GLU A 439 -9.27 34.22 -15.81
C GLU A 439 -9.98 32.90 -16.12
N ASP A 440 -9.88 31.91 -15.22
CA ASP A 440 -10.46 30.59 -15.41
C ASP A 440 -11.83 30.44 -14.75
N PHE A 441 -12.22 31.37 -13.89
CA PHE A 441 -13.38 31.21 -13.02
C PHE A 441 -14.68 30.93 -13.78
N ILE A 442 -14.97 31.73 -14.82
CA ILE A 442 -16.19 31.58 -15.63
C ILE A 442 -16.17 30.23 -16.37
N SER A 443 -15.05 29.93 -17.04
CA SER A 443 -14.86 28.68 -17.77
C SER A 443 -15.01 27.46 -16.87
N ALA A 444 -14.34 27.45 -15.71
CA ALA A 444 -14.43 26.37 -14.74
C ALA A 444 -15.84 26.23 -14.16
N THR A 445 -16.52 27.35 -13.89
CA THR A 445 -17.90 27.35 -13.41
C THR A 445 -18.84 26.76 -14.44
N LEU A 446 -18.76 27.19 -15.70
CA LEU A 446 -19.60 26.66 -16.79
C LEU A 446 -19.35 25.18 -17.03
N ARG A 447 -18.08 24.74 -17.09
CA ARG A 447 -17.73 23.33 -17.32
C ARG A 447 -18.26 22.42 -16.21
N THR A 448 -18.03 22.80 -14.95
CA THR A 448 -18.50 22.02 -13.80
C THR A 448 -20.02 22.03 -13.68
N LEU A 449 -20.67 23.16 -13.99
CA LEU A 449 -22.12 23.28 -14.02
C LEU A 449 -22.75 22.37 -15.09
N LEU A 450 -22.23 22.38 -16.32
CA LEU A 450 -22.74 21.55 -17.43
C LEU A 450 -22.65 20.05 -17.12
N LEU A 451 -21.49 19.59 -16.63
CA LEU A 451 -21.33 18.20 -16.18
C LEU A 451 -22.33 17.87 -15.07
N ARG A 452 -22.48 18.76 -14.09
CA ARG A 452 -23.37 18.54 -12.96
C ARG A 452 -24.85 18.52 -13.35
N MET A 453 -25.29 19.42 -14.23
CA MET A 453 -26.66 19.41 -14.75
C MET A 453 -27.00 18.10 -15.44
N THR A 454 -26.00 17.49 -16.10
CA THR A 454 -26.19 16.20 -16.77
C THR A 454 -26.29 15.06 -15.76
N PHE A 455 -25.37 14.98 -14.80
CA PHE A 455 -25.28 13.81 -13.93
C PHE A 455 -26.20 13.87 -12.70
N ASP A 456 -26.52 15.07 -12.21
CA ASP A 456 -27.36 15.29 -11.03
C ASP A 456 -27.97 16.72 -11.02
N TYR A 457 -29.02 16.90 -11.82
CA TYR A 457 -29.73 18.17 -11.93
C TYR A 457 -30.30 18.63 -10.58
N ALA A 458 -30.88 17.73 -9.77
CA ALA A 458 -31.52 18.09 -8.52
C ALA A 458 -30.52 18.70 -7.52
N SER A 459 -29.32 18.14 -7.43
CA SER A 459 -28.29 18.61 -6.50
C SER A 459 -27.64 19.93 -6.93
N ILE A 460 -27.87 20.43 -8.15
CA ILE A 460 -27.30 21.71 -8.58
C ILE A 460 -27.91 22.88 -7.83
N ILE A 461 -29.22 22.88 -7.65
CA ILE A 461 -29.96 23.99 -7.01
C ILE A 461 -29.41 24.24 -5.60
N SER A 462 -29.16 23.17 -4.84
CA SER A 462 -28.55 23.28 -3.52
C SER A 462 -27.11 23.81 -3.55
N ASP A 463 -26.33 23.51 -4.59
CA ASP A 463 -24.93 23.92 -4.69
C ASP A 463 -24.79 25.37 -5.10
N LEU A 464 -25.69 25.85 -5.97
CA LEU A 464 -25.79 27.25 -6.36
C LEU A 464 -26.05 28.18 -5.18
N GLY A 465 -26.90 27.75 -4.24
CA GLY A 465 -27.14 28.49 -3.01
C GLY A 465 -25.93 28.52 -2.06
N ARG A 466 -24.97 27.60 -2.21
CA ARG A 466 -23.84 27.41 -1.29
C ARG A 466 -22.48 27.88 -1.83
N GLY A 467 -22.38 28.20 -3.12
CA GLY A 467 -21.12 28.65 -3.72
C GLY A 467 -20.70 30.06 -3.33
N GLN A 468 -19.40 30.32 -3.43
CA GLN A 468 -18.78 31.60 -3.08
C GLN A 468 -18.62 32.47 -4.35
N TRP A 469 -19.70 33.13 -4.76
CA TRP A 469 -19.79 33.81 -6.06
C TRP A 469 -19.28 35.25 -6.09
N LEU A 470 -18.93 35.80 -4.93
CA LEU A 470 -18.51 37.20 -4.80
C LEU A 470 -17.03 37.27 -4.44
N PRO A 471 -16.26 38.18 -5.06
CA PRO A 471 -14.92 38.53 -4.58
C PRO A 471 -15.04 38.98 -3.12
N SER A 472 -14.41 38.25 -2.21
CA SER A 472 -14.37 38.57 -0.79
C SER A 472 -13.45 39.78 -0.57
N THR A 473 -13.90 40.97 -0.92
CA THR A 473 -13.23 42.24 -0.59
C THR A 473 -14.07 42.94 0.50
N GLY A 474 -13.78 42.65 1.77
CA GLY A 474 -14.21 43.42 2.96
C GLY A 474 -15.71 43.48 3.31
N THR A 475 -16.62 43.31 2.36
CA THR A 475 -18.05 43.63 2.52
C THR A 475 -18.91 42.49 3.05
N ALA A 476 -18.38 41.26 3.15
CA ALA A 476 -19.15 40.12 3.68
C ALA A 476 -19.44 40.26 5.19
N ALA A 477 -18.55 40.92 5.94
CA ALA A 477 -18.76 41.22 7.36
C ALA A 477 -19.79 42.35 7.58
N GLU A 478 -19.86 43.33 6.67
CA GLU A 478 -20.89 44.39 6.69
C GLU A 478 -22.25 43.90 6.17
N ARG A 479 -22.29 43.01 5.17
CA ARG A 479 -23.55 42.50 4.60
C ARG A 479 -24.28 41.50 5.49
N ARG A 480 -23.59 40.75 6.37
CA ARG A 480 -24.26 39.91 7.38
C ARG A 480 -25.08 40.71 8.41
N ARG A 481 -24.90 42.04 8.47
CA ARG A 481 -25.69 42.95 9.33
C ARG A 481 -26.88 43.62 8.61
N SER A 482 -27.01 43.45 7.29
CA SER A 482 -28.15 44.00 6.52
C SER A 482 -29.23 42.92 6.36
N SER A 483 -30.36 43.11 7.02
CA SER A 483 -31.45 42.14 7.21
C SER A 483 -32.53 42.16 6.11
N ASN A 484 -32.22 42.59 4.88
CA ASN A 484 -33.17 42.54 3.76
C ASN A 484 -32.81 41.40 2.76
N PRO A 485 -33.48 40.23 2.85
CA PRO A 485 -33.14 39.05 2.05
C PRO A 485 -33.75 39.01 0.63
N THR A 486 -34.42 40.06 0.15
CA THR A 486 -35.32 39.92 -1.02
C THR A 486 -34.79 40.42 -2.38
N GLU A 487 -33.71 41.19 -2.48
CA GLU A 487 -33.37 41.84 -3.77
C GLU A 487 -31.97 41.57 -4.37
N HIS A 488 -31.12 40.79 -3.72
CA HIS A 488 -29.78 40.53 -4.24
C HIS A 488 -29.59 39.09 -4.68
N ARG A 489 -30.16 38.76 -5.85
CA ARG A 489 -29.78 37.54 -6.57
C ARG A 489 -28.30 37.66 -6.95
N ASN A 490 -27.49 36.72 -6.49
CA ASN A 490 -26.08 36.68 -6.87
C ASN A 490 -25.96 36.52 -8.40
N LEU A 491 -24.87 37.05 -8.99
CA LEU A 491 -24.68 37.13 -10.44
C LEU A 491 -24.79 35.74 -11.12
N VAL A 492 -24.40 34.69 -10.41
CA VAL A 492 -24.46 33.30 -10.87
C VAL A 492 -25.92 32.78 -10.83
N SER A 493 -26.70 33.08 -9.79
CA SER A 493 -28.13 32.73 -9.75
C SER A 493 -28.95 33.53 -10.76
N ALA A 494 -28.53 34.74 -11.12
CA ALA A 494 -29.06 35.47 -12.28
C ALA A 494 -28.69 34.80 -13.61
N ALA A 495 -27.43 34.39 -13.79
CA ALA A 495 -26.97 33.65 -14.98
C ALA A 495 -27.61 32.25 -15.11
N LEU A 496 -28.04 31.64 -14.01
CA LEU A 496 -28.69 30.32 -14.01
C LEU A 496 -30.19 30.39 -14.19
N ALA A 497 -30.82 31.44 -13.66
CA ALA A 497 -32.19 31.79 -14.01
C ALA A 497 -32.32 32.09 -15.52
N TRP A 498 -31.23 32.38 -16.23
CA TRP A 498 -31.16 32.54 -17.69
C TRP A 498 -31.09 31.20 -18.46
N PHE A 499 -30.42 30.18 -17.89
CA PHE A 499 -30.39 28.82 -18.45
C PHE A 499 -31.67 28.02 -18.19
N ALA A 500 -32.46 28.38 -17.16
CA ALA A 500 -33.76 27.78 -16.91
C ALA A 500 -34.72 28.05 -18.08
N LYS A 501 -35.38 26.98 -18.57
CA LYS A 501 -36.07 26.92 -19.87
C LYS A 501 -37.23 27.91 -20.06
N ASP A 502 -37.73 28.54 -18.98
CA ASP A 502 -38.98 29.31 -18.96
C ASP A 502 -38.85 30.78 -18.52
N ASN A 503 -37.67 31.40 -18.60
CA ASN A 503 -37.49 32.76 -18.10
C ASN A 503 -37.41 33.83 -19.21
N SER A 504 -38.32 34.81 -19.19
CA SER A 504 -38.47 35.91 -20.17
C SER A 504 -37.32 36.93 -20.16
N PHE A 505 -36.35 36.78 -19.25
CA PHE A 505 -35.21 37.69 -19.05
C PHE A 505 -34.00 37.43 -19.97
N ARG A 506 -34.10 36.53 -20.95
CA ARG A 506 -32.97 36.19 -21.86
C ARG A 506 -32.38 37.38 -22.62
N THR A 507 -33.14 38.44 -22.85
CA THR A 507 -32.77 39.55 -23.75
C THR A 507 -32.03 40.73 -23.10
N LYS A 508 -31.92 40.83 -21.77
CA LYS A 508 -31.42 42.07 -21.14
C LYS A 508 -30.01 42.04 -20.52
N LEU A 509 -29.35 40.88 -20.42
CA LEU A 509 -28.02 40.79 -19.77
C LEU A 509 -26.83 40.58 -20.71
N GLY A 510 -27.05 40.37 -22.01
CA GLY A 510 -25.98 40.31 -23.01
C GLY A 510 -25.13 41.59 -23.09
N VAL A 511 -25.62 42.69 -22.52
CA VAL A 511 -24.94 43.99 -22.46
C VAL A 511 -23.92 44.07 -21.31
N TYR A 512 -24.05 43.27 -20.24
CA TYR A 512 -23.17 43.36 -19.06
C TYR A 512 -21.98 42.39 -19.05
N PHE A 513 -21.91 41.46 -20.01
CA PHE A 513 -20.78 40.52 -20.17
C PHE A 513 -19.90 40.83 -21.39
N LEU A 514 -20.26 41.87 -22.17
CA LEU A 514 -19.50 42.38 -23.32
C LEU A 514 -18.84 43.75 -23.05
N GLU A 515 -18.94 44.25 -21.81
CA GLU A 515 -18.06 45.25 -21.21
C GLU A 515 -17.21 44.55 -20.14
#